data_AF-A0AAE0IX37-F1
#
_entry.id   AF-A0AAE0IX37-F1
#
_cell.length_a   1.000
_cell.length_b   1.000
_cell.length_c   1.000
_cell.angle_alpha   90.00
_cell.angle_beta   90.00
_cell.angle_gamma   90.00
#
_symmetry.space_group_name_H-M   'P 1'
#
loop_
_entity.id
_entity.type
_entity.pdbx_description
1 polymer ?
#
loop_
_entity_poly.entity_id
_entity_poly.type
_entity_poly.pdbx_seq_one_letter_code
_entity_poly.pdbx_strand_id
1 'polypeptide(L)' 'MSGEEEEEEECSICMDVFEDVDDVRVFPCGHIFHQACIDPWLLFQSTTCPDW' A
#
# COMPACT_ATOMS: atom_id res chain seq x y z
N MET A 1 12.03 4.50 28.70
CA MET A 1 12.23 5.08 27.36
C MET A 1 11.06 4.56 26.56
N SER A 2 10.14 5.44 26.17
CA SER A 2 8.96 5.05 25.43
C SER A 2 9.44 4.58 24.05
N GLY A 3 9.37 3.28 23.80
CA GLY A 3 9.52 2.76 22.45
C GLY A 3 8.27 3.18 21.70
N GLU A 4 8.41 4.18 20.85
CA GLU A 4 7.42 4.46 19.83
C GLU A 4 7.54 3.29 18.85
N GLU A 5 6.60 2.34 18.94
CA GLU A 5 6.38 1.36 17.89
C GLU A 5 5.94 2.17 16.67
N GLU A 6 6.89 2.49 15.80
CA GLU A 6 6.61 3.01 14.48
C GLU A 6 5.77 1.94 13.79
N GLU A 7 4.47 2.20 13.61
CA GLU A 7 3.61 1.37 12.76
C GLU A 7 4.21 1.46 11.36
N GLU A 8 5.05 0.48 11.02
CA GLU A 8 5.62 0.35 9.70
C GLU A 8 4.46 0.21 8.71
N GLU A 9 4.31 1.19 7.82
CA GLU A 9 3.28 1.15 6.79
C GLU A 9 3.46 -0.12 5.95
N GLU A 10 2.40 -0.92 5.82
CA GLU A 10 2.41 -2.19 5.11
C GLU A 10 1.36 -2.20 3.99
N CYS A 11 1.63 -2.96 2.93
CA CYS A 11 0.67 -3.12 1.86
C CYS A 11 -0.43 -4.09 2.27
N SER A 12 -1.67 -3.61 2.41
CA SER A 12 -2.82 -4.45 2.81
C SER A 12 -3.20 -5.55 1.80
N ILE A 13 -2.56 -5.60 0.62
CA ILE A 13 -2.76 -6.65 -0.39
C ILE A 13 -1.86 -7.87 -0.13
N CYS A 14 -0.57 -7.64 0.11
CA CYS A 14 0.40 -8.70 0.37
C CYS A 14 0.74 -8.88 1.86
N MET A 15 0.31 -7.95 2.71
CA MET A 15 0.63 -7.87 4.15
C MET A 15 2.14 -7.83 4.39
N ASP A 16 2.85 -7.08 3.55
CA ASP A 16 4.30 -6.92 3.61
C ASP A 16 4.64 -5.44 3.82
N VAL A 17 5.69 -5.19 4.59
CA VAL A 17 6.14 -3.84 4.95
C VAL A 17 6.73 -3.16 3.71
N PHE A 18 6.53 -1.85 3.59
CA PHE A 18 7.16 -1.09 2.52
C PHE A 18 8.66 -0.92 2.78
N GLU A 19 9.49 -1.32 1.83
CA GLU A 19 10.92 -1.03 1.83
C GLU A 19 11.25 0.22 0.99
N ASP A 20 12.39 0.87 1.25
CA ASP A 20 12.86 2.04 0.47
C ASP A 20 13.02 1.76 -1.04
N VAL A 21 13.14 0.47 -1.41
CA VAL A 21 13.33 0.02 -2.78
C VAL A 21 12.02 -0.32 -3.50
N ASP A 22 10.90 -0.28 -2.79
CA ASP A 22 9.60 -0.66 -3.32
C ASP A 22 8.96 0.44 -4.16
N ASP A 23 8.45 0.06 -5.33
CA ASP A 23 7.56 0.90 -6.10
C ASP A 23 6.17 0.88 -5.46
N VAL A 24 5.75 2.00 -4.88
CA VAL A 24 4.44 2.17 -4.24
C VAL A 24 3.55 3.16 -5.00
N ARG A 25 2.24 3.00 -4.89
CA ARG A 25 1.24 3.96 -5.35
C ARG A 25 0.45 4.52 -4.20
N VAL A 26 0.40 5.85 -4.17
CA VAL A 26 -0.39 6.62 -3.21
C VAL A 26 -1.64 7.16 -3.92
N PHE A 27 -2.80 6.89 -3.35
CA PHE A 27 -4.07 7.39 -3.87
C PHE A 27 -4.49 8.70 -3.20
N PRO A 28 -5.38 9.49 -3.82
CA PRO A 28 -5.94 10.70 -3.18
C PRO A 28 -6.70 10.41 -1.88
N CYS A 29 -7.15 9.16 -1.67
CA CYS A 29 -7.76 8.68 -0.43
C CYS A 29 -6.75 8.54 0.72
N GLY A 30 -5.44 8.59 0.43
CA GLY A 30 -4.36 8.38 1.41
C GLY A 30 -3.79 6.96 1.44
N HIS A 31 -4.50 5.98 0.86
CA HIS A 31 -4.02 4.59 0.84
C HIS A 31 -2.79 4.39 -0.04
N ILE A 32 -1.88 3.53 0.45
CA ILE A 32 -0.62 3.18 -0.17
C ILE A 32 -0.60 1.67 -0.44
N PHE A 33 -0.17 1.28 -1.63
CA PHE A 33 -0.02 -0.13 -2.01
C PHE A 33 1.21 -0.32 -2.88
N HIS A 34 1.85 -1.49 -2.85
CA HIS A 34 2.86 -1.84 -3.85
C HIS A 34 2.24 -1.74 -5.24
N GLN A 35 2.96 -1.11 -6.16
CA GLN A 35 2.54 -0.94 -7.54
C GLN A 35 2.20 -2.30 -8.16
N ALA A 36 3.03 -3.32 -7.94
CA ALA A 36 2.80 -4.67 -8.44
C ALA A 36 1.53 -5.33 -7.87
N CYS A 37 1.15 -4.99 -6.63
CA CYS A 37 -0.03 -5.52 -5.96
C CYS A 37 -1.31 -4.83 -6.43
N ILE A 38 -1.29 -3.50 -6.61
CA ILE A 38 -2.47 -2.73 -6.99
C ILE A 38 -2.70 -2.64 -8.50
N ASP A 39 -1.65 -2.79 -9.32
CA ASP A 39 -1.77 -2.69 -10.79
C ASP A 39 -2.79 -3.66 -11.40
N PRO A 40 -2.88 -4.95 -11.02
CA PRO A 40 -3.91 -5.85 -11.52
C PRO A 40 -5.33 -5.34 -11.25
N TRP A 41 -5.57 -4.78 -10.05
CA TRP A 41 -6.86 -4.18 -9.71
C TRP A 41 -7.16 -2.97 -10.61
N LEU A 42 -6.17 -2.12 -10.84
CA LEU A 42 -6.31 -0.93 -11.67
C LEU A 42 -6.53 -1.25 -13.16
N LEU A 43 -5.99 -2.36 -13.63
CA LEU A 43 -6.13 -2.81 -15.02
C LEU A 43 -7.46 -3.53 -15.28
N PHE A 44 -7.94 -4.34 -14.33
CA PHE A 44 -9.06 -5.25 -14.57
C PHE A 44 -10.35 -4.90 -13.83
N GLN A 45 -10.29 -4.12 -12.75
CA GLN A 45 -11.43 -3.96 -11.84
C GLN A 45 -11.91 -2.52 -11.70
N SER A 46 -11.05 -1.59 -11.26
CA SER A 46 -11.43 -0.19 -11.00
C SER A 46 -10.19 0.70 -10.97
N THR A 47 -10.34 1.98 -11.30
CA THR A 47 -9.27 3.00 -11.17
C THR A 47 -9.15 3.60 -9.77
N THR A 48 -9.89 3.07 -8.78
CA THR A 48 -9.92 3.56 -7.40
C THR A 48 -9.28 2.59 -6.41
N CYS A 49 -8.86 3.11 -5.25
CA CYS A 49 -8.41 2.28 -4.13
C CYS A 49 -9.53 1.29 -3.72
N PRO A 50 -9.19 0.03 -3.36
CA PRO A 50 -10.16 -0.89 -2.76
C PRO A 50 -10.59 -0.38 -1.38
N ASP A 51 -11.86 -0.60 -1.01
CA ASP A 51 -12.47 -0.09 0.24
C ASP A 51 -12.33 -1.04 1.45
N TRP A 52 -11.30 -1.90 1.48
CA TRP A 52 -11.12 -2.85 2.59
C TRP A 52 -10.45 -2.24 3.81
#